data_AF-A0A6N2MA97-F1
#
_entry.id   AF-A0A6N2MA97-F1
#
_cell.length_a   1.000
_cell.length_b   1.000
_cell.length_c   1.000
_cell.angle_alpha   90.00
_cell.angle_beta   90.00
_cell.angle_gamma   90.00
#
_symmetry.space_group_name_H-M   'P 1'
#
loop_
_entity.id
_entity.type
_entity.pdbx_description
1 polymer ?
#
loop_
_entity_poly.entity_id
_entity_poly.type
_entity_poly.pdbx_seq_one_letter_code
_entity_poly.pdbx_strand_id
1 'polypeptide(L)'
;MEQKLSSAAKTFTPSPIQELSHLAQRSNAINLAEGFPDFPAPSHLKHAAISAINSDFNQYRHVQGICDHLANIMKEMHGLDFDPRTDMAICCGQTEAFAAAVFARR
;
A
#
# COMPACT_ATOMS: atom_id res chain seq x y z
N MET A 1 -27.41 -4.80 -13.20
CA MET A 1 -25.95 -4.56 -13.16
C MET A 1 -25.16 -5.86 -13.12
N GLU A 2 -25.63 -6.88 -12.37
CA GLU A 2 -24.97 -8.20 -12.26
C GLU A 2 -24.69 -8.93 -13.58
N GLN A 3 -25.55 -8.78 -14.59
CA GLN A 3 -25.32 -9.40 -15.90
C GLN A 3 -24.09 -8.85 -16.64
N LYS A 4 -23.56 -7.69 -16.23
CA LYS A 4 -22.37 -7.05 -16.84
C LYS A 4 -21.05 -7.36 -16.11
N LEU A 5 -21.09 -8.09 -14.99
CA LEU A 5 -19.88 -8.44 -14.24
C LEU A 5 -19.16 -9.64 -14.86
N SER A 6 -17.82 -9.66 -14.78
CA SER A 6 -17.00 -10.82 -15.17
C SER A 6 -17.30 -12.01 -14.26
N SER A 7 -16.98 -13.23 -14.73
CA SER A 7 -17.12 -14.45 -13.92
C SER A 7 -16.32 -14.37 -12.63
N ALA A 8 -15.09 -13.86 -12.68
CA ALA A 8 -14.24 -13.65 -11.50
C ALA A 8 -14.88 -12.66 -10.52
N ALA A 9 -15.37 -11.52 -11.00
CA ALA A 9 -15.98 -10.50 -10.14
C ALA A 9 -17.19 -11.01 -9.35
N LYS A 10 -17.96 -11.95 -9.92
CA LYS A 10 -19.13 -12.58 -9.29
C LYS A 10 -18.78 -13.49 -8.11
N THR A 11 -17.51 -13.88 -7.95
CA THR A 11 -17.07 -14.77 -6.86
C THR A 11 -16.67 -14.01 -5.60
N PHE A 12 -16.48 -12.69 -5.67
CA PHE A 12 -16.08 -11.91 -4.50
C PHE A 12 -17.26 -11.68 -3.56
N THR A 13 -17.04 -11.96 -2.28
CA THR A 13 -17.94 -11.58 -1.20
C THR A 13 -17.38 -10.39 -0.43
N PRO A 14 -18.22 -9.66 0.32
CA PRO A 14 -17.74 -8.61 1.22
C PRO A 14 -16.67 -9.14 2.19
N SER A 15 -15.75 -8.25 2.58
CA SER A 15 -14.69 -8.60 3.53
C SER A 15 -15.26 -8.79 4.94
N PRO A 16 -15.00 -9.93 5.62
CA PRO A 16 -15.41 -10.13 7.00
C PRO A 16 -14.85 -9.06 7.95
N ILE A 17 -13.66 -8.51 7.64
CA ILE A 17 -13.06 -7.41 8.40
C ILE A 17 -13.95 -6.17 8.34
N GLN A 18 -14.40 -5.79 7.13
CA GLN A 18 -15.28 -4.64 6.95
C GLN A 18 -16.64 -4.84 7.64
N GLU A 19 -17.21 -6.05 7.54
CA GLU A 19 -18.46 -6.39 8.22
C GLU A 19 -18.34 -6.24 9.74
N LEU A 20 -17.25 -6.74 10.33
CA LEU A 20 -17.00 -6.63 11.76
C LEU A 20 -16.78 -5.18 12.21
N SER A 21 -16.05 -4.39 11.43
CA SER A 21 -15.86 -2.95 11.69
C SER A 21 -17.19 -2.20 11.71
N HIS A 22 -18.06 -2.46 10.74
CA HIS A 22 -19.39 -1.86 10.69
C HIS A 22 -20.26 -2.28 11.86
N LEU A 23 -20.18 -3.54 12.29
CA LEU A 23 -20.88 -4.01 13.48
C LEU A 23 -20.37 -3.31 14.74
N ALA A 24 -19.05 -3.21 14.91
CA ALA A 24 -18.45 -2.51 16.05
C ALA A 24 -18.93 -1.06 16.13
N GLN A 25 -18.95 -0.35 15.00
CA GLN A 25 -19.46 1.02 14.92
C GLN A 25 -20.95 1.11 15.32
N ARG A 26 -21.80 0.22 14.79
CA ARG A 26 -23.24 0.21 15.10
C ARG A 26 -23.55 -0.14 16.56
N SER A 27 -22.70 -0.95 17.17
CA SER A 27 -22.84 -1.39 18.56
C SER A 27 -22.11 -0.49 19.56
N ASN A 28 -21.46 0.58 19.11
CA ASN A 28 -20.57 1.42 19.93
C ASN A 28 -19.52 0.59 20.69
N ALA A 29 -19.00 -0.45 20.02
CA ALA A 29 -17.97 -1.34 20.54
C ALA A 29 -16.58 -0.89 20.10
N ILE A 30 -15.55 -1.36 20.80
CA ILE A 30 -14.16 -1.17 20.41
C ILE A 30 -13.89 -1.97 19.13
N ASN A 31 -13.42 -1.30 18.08
CA ASN A 31 -13.07 -1.95 16.82
C ASN A 31 -11.64 -2.51 16.89
N LEU A 32 -11.52 -3.84 16.89
CA LEU A 32 -10.23 -4.56 16.83
C LEU A 32 -10.07 -5.34 15.51
N ALA A 33 -10.92 -5.08 14.52
CA ALA A 33 -10.91 -5.77 13.23
C ALA A 33 -9.92 -5.14 12.24
N GLU A 34 -9.81 -3.81 12.24
CA GLU A 34 -8.99 -3.08 11.27
C GLU A 34 -7.53 -2.98 11.71
N GLY A 35 -6.62 -3.24 10.78
CA GLY A 35 -5.18 -3.21 11.01
C GLY A 35 -4.53 -1.84 10.78
N PHE A 36 -5.20 -0.73 11.10
CA PHE A 36 -4.59 0.60 11.05
C PHE A 36 -4.34 1.16 12.45
N PRO A 37 -3.28 1.97 12.64
CA PRO A 37 -3.02 2.63 13.91
C PRO A 37 -4.14 3.60 14.33
N ASP A 38 -4.48 3.60 15.61
CA ASP A 38 -5.37 4.58 16.25
C ASP A 38 -4.66 5.86 16.73
N PHE A 39 -3.36 5.98 16.43
CA PHE A 39 -2.50 7.11 16.76
C PHE A 39 -2.09 7.91 15.51
N PRO A 40 -1.74 9.21 15.66
CA PRO A 40 -1.36 10.04 14.53
C PRO A 40 -0.02 9.60 13.92
N ALA A 41 0.11 9.79 12.61
CA ALA A 41 1.39 9.59 11.93
C ALA A 41 2.50 10.48 12.52
N PRO A 42 3.77 10.00 12.56
CA PRO A 42 4.93 10.77 12.99
C PRO A 42 5.03 12.15 12.32
N SER A 43 5.43 13.17 13.08
CA SER A 43 5.48 14.57 12.61
C SER A 43 6.39 14.77 11.40
N HIS A 44 7.55 14.13 11.37
CA HIS A 44 8.50 14.25 10.26
C HIS A 44 7.93 13.74 8.92
N LEU A 45 7.11 12.68 8.92
CA LEU A 45 6.44 12.19 7.72
C LEU A 45 5.41 13.21 7.20
N LYS A 46 4.62 13.78 8.11
CA LYS A 46 3.64 14.83 7.77
C LYS A 46 4.33 16.05 7.17
N HIS A 47 5.42 16.51 7.79
CA HIS A 47 6.19 17.65 7.27
C HIS A 47 6.83 17.36 5.90
N ALA A 48 7.36 16.15 5.68
CA ALA A 48 7.92 15.77 4.38
C ALA A 48 6.86 15.81 3.27
N ALA A 49 5.65 15.29 3.54
CA ALA A 49 4.54 15.33 2.59
C ALA A 49 4.12 16.79 2.29
N ILE A 50 3.97 17.63 3.32
CA ILE A 50 3.65 19.06 3.17
C ILE A 50 4.72 19.77 2.32
N SER A 51 5.99 19.51 2.62
CA SER A 51 7.11 20.11 1.88
C SER A 51 7.09 19.70 0.41
N ALA A 52 6.79 18.44 0.09
CA ALA A 52 6.72 17.96 -1.28
C ALA A 52 5.60 18.65 -2.07
N ILE A 53 4.43 18.84 -1.44
CA ILE A 53 3.30 19.58 -2.02
C ILE A 53 3.69 21.04 -2.27
N ASN A 54 4.21 21.73 -1.25
CA ASN A 54 4.60 23.14 -1.36
C ASN A 54 5.77 23.40 -2.34
N SER A 55 6.54 22.37 -2.69
CA SER A 55 7.64 22.45 -3.66
C SER A 55 7.19 22.09 -5.09
N ASP A 56 5.88 21.97 -5.34
CA ASP A 56 5.30 21.62 -6.64
C ASP A 56 5.86 20.31 -7.25
N PHE A 57 6.15 19.30 -6.43
CA PHE A 57 6.45 17.95 -6.92
C PHE A 57 5.18 17.22 -7.42
N ASN A 58 4.57 17.76 -8.47
CA ASN A 58 3.29 17.33 -9.05
C ASN A 58 3.41 16.71 -10.46
N GLN A 59 4.63 16.59 -10.99
CA GLN A 59 4.91 15.94 -12.27
C GLN A 59 5.21 14.45 -12.09
N TYR A 60 5.11 13.68 -13.18
CA TYR A 60 5.56 12.29 -13.20
C TYR A 60 7.01 12.19 -12.73
N ARG A 61 7.23 11.42 -11.66
CA ARG A 61 8.54 11.22 -11.06
C ARG A 61 9.17 9.93 -11.57
N HIS A 62 10.45 10.00 -11.92
CA HIS A 62 11.25 8.81 -12.16
C HIS A 62 11.57 8.14 -10.81
N VAL A 63 11.20 6.86 -10.66
CA VAL A 63 11.28 6.14 -9.36
C VAL A 63 12.66 5.54 -9.07
N GLN A 64 13.60 5.56 -10.02
CA GLN A 64 14.91 4.91 -9.86
C GLN A 64 15.66 5.37 -8.61
N GLY A 65 15.69 6.69 -8.34
CA GLY A 65 16.36 7.21 -7.14
C GLY A 65 15.73 6.73 -5.82
N ILE A 66 14.45 6.34 -5.83
CA ILE A 66 13.80 5.71 -4.67
C ILE A 66 14.26 4.26 -4.55
N CYS A 67 14.33 3.52 -5.65
CA CYS A 67 14.85 2.15 -5.66
C CYS A 67 16.31 2.09 -5.19
N ASP A 68 17.16 3.00 -5.65
CA ASP A 68 18.57 3.07 -5.25
C ASP A 68 18.71 3.27 -3.72
N HIS A 69 17.88 4.16 -3.16
CA HIS A 69 17.86 4.41 -1.72
C HIS A 69 17.36 3.19 -0.93
N LEU A 70 16.30 2.53 -1.41
CA LEU A 70 15.75 1.33 -0.78
C LEU A 70 16.73 0.15 -0.81
N ALA A 71 17.47 -0.04 -1.90
CA ALA A 71 18.50 -1.08 -1.99
C ALA A 71 19.58 -0.91 -0.91
N ASN A 72 20.04 0.32 -0.68
CA ASN A 72 20.98 0.60 0.40
C ASN A 72 20.39 0.31 1.78
N ILE A 73 19.14 0.72 2.04
CA ILE A 73 18.46 0.43 3.31
C ILE A 73 18.33 -1.08 3.52
N MET A 74 17.94 -1.84 2.50
CA MET A 74 17.78 -3.30 2.60
C MET A 74 19.11 -3.99 2.90
N LYS A 75 20.22 -3.49 2.32
CA LYS A 75 21.56 -3.99 2.60
C LYS A 75 22.02 -3.66 4.01
N GLU A 76 21.81 -2.43 4.47
CA GLU A 76 22.24 -1.96 5.78
C GLU A 76 21.42 -2.58 6.93
N MET A 77 20.10 -2.63 6.79
CA MET A 77 19.20 -3.12 7.85
C MET A 77 19.00 -4.63 7.85
N HIS A 78 19.06 -5.25 6.68
CA HIS A 78 18.68 -6.66 6.50
C HIS A 78 19.75 -7.52 5.82
N GLY A 79 20.87 -6.94 5.37
CA GLY A 79 21.94 -7.68 4.68
C GLY A 79 21.55 -8.21 3.30
N LEU A 80 20.47 -7.69 2.70
CA LEU A 80 19.97 -8.13 1.40
C LEU A 80 20.51 -7.23 0.28
N ASP A 81 21.19 -7.82 -0.71
CA ASP A 81 21.79 -7.12 -1.84
C ASP A 81 20.91 -7.27 -3.09
N PHE A 82 20.13 -6.24 -3.41
CA PHE A 82 19.21 -6.20 -4.55
C PHE A 82 19.74 -5.24 -5.63
N ASP A 83 19.64 -5.58 -6.92
CA ASP A 83 19.90 -4.61 -8.00
C ASP A 83 18.67 -3.68 -8.14
N PRO A 84 18.81 -2.37 -7.85
CA PRO A 84 17.68 -1.44 -7.86
C PRO A 84 17.08 -1.22 -9.25
N ARG A 85 17.72 -1.70 -10.33
CA ARG A 85 17.21 -1.61 -11.71
C ARG A 85 16.39 -2.82 -12.13
N THR A 86 16.57 -3.97 -11.49
CA THR A 86 15.92 -5.23 -11.91
C THR A 86 15.08 -5.88 -10.83
N ASP A 87 15.41 -5.68 -9.55
CA ASP A 87 14.85 -6.46 -8.44
C ASP A 87 13.82 -5.66 -7.62
N MET A 88 13.58 -4.40 -7.97
CA MET A 88 12.69 -3.50 -7.24
C MET A 88 11.63 -2.86 -8.13
N ALA A 89 10.42 -2.75 -7.58
CA ALA A 89 9.32 -2.00 -8.16
C ALA A 89 8.60 -1.22 -7.05
N ILE A 90 8.29 0.05 -7.32
CA ILE A 90 7.47 0.88 -6.42
C ILE A 90 6.00 0.69 -6.80
N CYS A 91 5.18 0.27 -5.85
CA CYS A 91 3.75 0.05 -6.00
C CYS A 91 2.93 1.00 -5.10
N CYS A 92 1.64 1.16 -5.40
CA CYS A 92 0.66 1.86 -4.56
C CYS A 92 0.25 0.99 -3.36
N GLY A 93 1.22 0.72 -2.49
CA GLY A 93 1.06 -0.11 -1.30
C GLY A 93 1.11 -1.61 -1.58
N GLN A 94 1.03 -2.38 -0.49
CA GLN A 94 1.21 -3.84 -0.50
C GLN A 94 0.15 -4.59 -1.32
N THR A 95 -1.08 -4.08 -1.39
CA THR A 95 -2.18 -4.72 -2.12
C THR A 95 -1.88 -4.78 -3.62
N GLU A 96 -1.38 -3.68 -4.20
CA GLU A 96 -0.96 -3.68 -5.60
C GLU A 96 0.26 -4.58 -5.81
N ALA A 97 1.27 -4.51 -4.93
CA ALA A 97 2.45 -5.36 -5.04
C ALA A 97 2.09 -6.85 -5.08
N PHE A 98 1.15 -7.27 -4.21
CA PHE A 98 0.66 -8.64 -4.20
C PHE A 98 -0.12 -8.99 -5.49
N ALA A 99 -1.02 -8.12 -5.92
CA ALA A 99 -1.77 -8.32 -7.16
C ALA A 99 -0.82 -8.43 -8.37
N ALA A 100 0.14 -7.53 -8.50
CA ALA A 100 1.15 -7.54 -9.55
C ALA A 100 1.94 -8.86 -9.55
N ALA A 101 2.40 -9.31 -8.39
CA ALA A 101 3.12 -10.58 -8.26
C ALA A 101 2.27 -11.79 -8.64
N VAL A 102 0.99 -11.82 -8.25
CA VAL A 102 0.05 -12.91 -8.59
C VAL A 102 -0.26 -12.92 -10.10
N PHE A 103 -0.47 -11.76 -10.71
CA PHE A 103 -0.83 -11.64 -12.12
C PHE A 103 0.35 -11.64 -13.08
N ALA A 104 1.60 -11.50 -12.61
CA ALA A 104 2.79 -11.53 -13.44
C ALA A 104 3.15 -12.93 -14.01
N ARG A 105 2.36 -13.96 -13.72
CA ARG A 105 2.59 -15.31 -14.25
C ARG A 105 2.28 -15.35 -15.76
N ARG A 106 3.14 -16.06 -16.50
CA ARG A 106 2.92 -16.41 -17.92
C ARG A 106 1.72 -17.32 -18.09
#